data_AF-A0A7S3FXJ4-F1
#
_entry.id   AF-A0A7S3FXJ4-F1
#
_cell.length_a   1.000
_cell.length_b   1.000
_cell.length_c   1.000
_cell.angle_alpha   90.00
_cell.angle_beta   90.00
_cell.angle_gamma   90.00
#
_symmetry.space_group_name_H-M   'P 1'
#
loop_
_entity.id
_entity.type
_entity.pdbx_description
1 polymer ?
#
loop_
_entity_poly.entity_id
_entity_poly.type
_entity_poly.pdbx_seq_one_letter_code
_entity_poly.pdbx_strand_id
1 'polypeptide(L)'
;ECGIDADSVDMSPPSELKAQVGESEKKAISTGKTEEPAPKKKEEGPKMIEIDLQNINGEQYVGRLWFGNPAQPVTVQFDTGSSASYLVTEACKSTSCDSQNFQKYMSSKSSYFQL
;
A
#
# COMPACT_ATOMS: atom_id res chain seq x y z
N GLU A 1 8.67 18.65 33.10
CA GLU A 1 7.29 19.07 32.81
C GLU A 1 7.21 19.56 31.39
N CYS A 2 6.34 18.95 30.58
CA CYS A 2 5.82 19.50 29.33
C CYS A 2 4.34 19.11 29.31
N GLY A 3 3.49 20.00 29.84
CA GLY A 3 2.04 19.89 29.70
C GLY A 3 1.64 20.56 28.38
N ILE A 4 0.77 19.89 27.63
CA ILE A 4 0.09 20.49 26.49
C ILE A 4 -1.39 20.23 26.71
N ASP A 5 -2.13 21.31 26.97
CA ASP A 5 -3.57 21.32 27.13
C ASP A 5 -4.22 20.99 25.77
N ALA A 6 -5.15 20.03 25.78
CA ALA A 6 -5.90 19.61 24.62
C ALA A 6 -7.14 20.50 24.48
N ASP A 7 -7.04 21.59 23.74
CA ASP A 7 -8.20 22.34 23.25
C ASP A 7 -8.57 21.92 21.82
N SER A 8 -9.80 21.42 21.75
CA SER A 8 -10.65 21.06 20.62
C SER A 8 -10.40 21.85 19.32
N VAL A 9 -10.03 21.14 18.25
CA VAL A 9 -10.17 21.63 16.88
C VAL A 9 -11.03 20.64 16.10
N ASP A 10 -12.28 21.07 15.86
CA ASP A 10 -13.23 20.48 14.93
C ASP A 10 -12.70 20.63 13.49
N MET A 11 -12.43 19.50 12.85
CA MET A 11 -12.03 19.43 11.44
C MET A 11 -12.98 18.49 10.71
N SER A 12 -14.16 19.00 10.42
CA SER A 12 -15.05 18.40 9.42
C SER A 12 -14.42 18.51 8.01
N PRO A 13 -14.41 17.44 7.20
CA PRO A 13 -13.79 17.46 5.87
C PRO A 13 -14.70 18.14 4.82
N PRO A 14 -14.14 18.94 3.89
CA PRO A 14 -14.88 19.43 2.74
C PRO A 14 -15.04 18.33 1.68
N SER A 15 -16.27 18.18 1.20
CA SER A 15 -16.67 17.33 0.10
C SER A 15 -16.55 18.06 -1.24
N GLU A 16 -15.71 17.54 -2.15
CA GLU A 16 -15.58 17.96 -3.56
C GLU A 16 -15.03 16.74 -4.35
N LEU A 17 -15.20 16.50 -5.65
CA LEU A 17 -16.05 16.99 -6.73
C LEU A 17 -16.02 15.86 -7.78
N LYS A 18 -17.13 15.55 -8.46
CA LYS A 18 -17.16 14.53 -9.53
C LYS A 18 -16.59 15.09 -10.83
N ALA A 19 -15.62 14.41 -11.44
CA ALA A 19 -15.19 14.67 -12.82
C ALA A 19 -15.86 13.67 -13.78
N GLN A 20 -16.70 14.19 -14.67
CA GLN A 20 -17.15 13.54 -15.90
C GLN A 20 -16.18 13.94 -17.01
N VAL A 21 -15.69 13.00 -17.81
CA VAL A 21 -15.10 13.29 -19.13
C VAL A 21 -15.68 12.31 -20.13
N GLY A 22 -16.19 12.91 -21.21
CA GLY A 22 -17.02 12.29 -22.22
C GLY A 22 -16.24 11.56 -23.32
N GLU A 23 -17.05 10.80 -24.03
CA GLU A 23 -16.79 10.03 -25.24
C GLU A 23 -16.67 10.93 -26.47
N SER A 24 -15.78 10.58 -27.41
CA SER A 24 -15.85 11.06 -28.79
C SER A 24 -15.18 10.08 -29.74
N GLU A 25 -15.96 9.66 -30.74
CA GLU A 25 -15.64 8.68 -31.76
C GLU A 25 -14.80 9.25 -32.94
N LYS A 26 -13.89 8.39 -33.41
CA LYS A 26 -13.44 8.07 -34.78
C LYS A 26 -13.52 9.12 -35.91
N LYS A 27 -12.38 9.28 -36.62
CA LYS A 27 -12.34 9.50 -38.08
C LYS A 27 -11.12 8.82 -38.71
N ALA A 28 -11.37 8.05 -39.78
CA ALA A 28 -10.38 7.32 -40.58
C ALA A 28 -9.90 8.13 -41.81
N ILE A 29 -8.73 7.75 -42.36
CA ILE A 29 -8.28 7.72 -43.79
C ILE A 29 -6.73 7.71 -43.79
N SER A 30 -6.05 6.59 -44.08
CA SER A 30 -5.62 6.05 -45.40
C SER A 30 -4.33 6.67 -45.95
N THR A 31 -3.25 5.89 -45.99
CA THR A 31 -2.45 5.47 -47.17
C THR A 31 -0.99 5.22 -46.78
N GLY A 32 -0.34 4.26 -47.45
CA GLY A 32 1.12 4.11 -47.47
C GLY A 32 1.65 2.90 -46.72
N LYS A 33 1.84 1.78 -47.44
CA LYS A 33 2.80 0.74 -47.05
C LYS A 33 4.20 1.32 -47.21
N THR A 34 4.86 1.60 -46.10
CA THR A 34 6.32 1.71 -46.01
C THR A 34 6.74 0.62 -45.04
N GLU A 35 7.65 -0.26 -45.47
CA GLU A 35 8.17 -1.34 -44.62
C GLU A 35 8.71 -0.77 -43.31
N GLU A 36 8.06 -1.15 -42.21
CA GLU A 36 8.43 -0.76 -40.86
C GLU A 36 9.69 -1.54 -40.46
N PRO A 37 10.80 -0.86 -40.10
CA PRO A 37 11.94 -1.55 -39.49
C PRO A 37 11.45 -2.21 -38.21
N ALA A 38 11.82 -3.47 -37.99
CA ALA A 38 11.40 -4.30 -36.86
C ALA A 38 11.28 -3.48 -35.56
N PRO A 39 10.16 -3.58 -34.82
CA PRO A 39 9.93 -2.76 -33.64
C PRO A 39 11.05 -3.04 -32.65
N LYS A 40 11.91 -2.04 -32.43
CA LYS A 40 12.84 -2.02 -31.32
C LYS A 40 11.99 -2.20 -30.06
N LYS A 41 12.16 -3.31 -29.34
CA LYS A 41 11.58 -3.48 -28.00
C LYS A 41 11.93 -2.22 -27.22
N LYS A 42 10.92 -1.44 -26.83
CA LYS A 42 11.09 -0.44 -25.79
C LYS A 42 11.50 -1.23 -24.55
N GLU A 43 12.71 -0.98 -24.04
CA GLU A 43 13.05 -1.42 -22.69
C GLU A 43 12.06 -0.71 -21.77
N GLU A 44 11.11 -1.47 -21.21
CA GLU A 44 10.24 -0.95 -20.17
C GLU A 44 11.14 -0.57 -19.01
N GLY A 45 11.14 0.72 -18.67
CA GLY A 45 11.84 1.23 -17.50
C GLY A 45 11.41 0.49 -16.23
N PRO A 46 12.17 0.64 -15.13
CA PRO A 46 11.87 -0.07 -13.89
C PRO A 46 10.42 0.17 -13.47
N LYS A 47 9.68 -0.91 -13.29
CA LYS A 47 8.31 -0.86 -12.80
C LYS A 47 8.34 -0.35 -11.37
N MET A 48 7.87 0.88 -11.16
CA MET A 48 7.70 1.43 -9.82
C MET A 48 6.51 0.74 -9.13
N ILE A 49 6.71 0.37 -7.87
CA ILE A 49 5.65 -0.15 -7.00
C ILE A 49 5.37 0.94 -5.98
N GLU A 50 4.12 1.39 -5.93
CA GLU A 50 3.63 2.36 -4.96
C GLU A 50 2.76 1.64 -3.93
N ILE A 51 2.86 2.08 -2.67
CA ILE A 51 2.08 1.53 -1.56
C ILE A 51 1.44 2.71 -0.82
N ASP A 52 0.11 2.69 -0.74
CA ASP A 52 -0.63 3.68 0.03
C ASP A 52 -0.36 3.51 1.53
N LEU A 53 -0.11 4.63 2.20
CA LEU A 53 0.10 4.68 3.64
C LEU A 53 -1.13 5.26 4.35
N GLN A 54 -1.59 4.56 5.37
CA GLN A 54 -2.63 5.00 6.29
C GLN A 54 -2.00 5.79 7.44
N ASN A 55 -2.53 6.98 7.68
CA ASN A 55 -2.24 7.75 8.88
C ASN A 55 -3.07 7.21 10.06
N ILE A 56 -2.40 6.89 11.17
CA ILE A 56 -3.01 6.55 12.44
C ILE A 56 -2.73 7.69 13.41
N ASN A 57 -3.79 8.45 13.77
CA ASN A 57 -3.81 9.50 14.79
C ASN A 57 -2.79 10.64 14.62
N GLY A 58 -2.23 10.84 13.42
CA GLY A 58 -1.17 11.82 13.18
C GLY A 58 0.22 11.37 13.65
N GLU A 59 0.35 10.16 14.18
CA GLU A 59 1.58 9.67 14.82
C GLU A 59 2.33 8.64 13.97
N GLN A 60 1.60 7.81 13.23
CA GLN A 60 2.17 6.70 12.48
C GLN A 60 1.60 6.63 11.07
N TYR A 61 2.47 6.37 10.10
CA TYR A 61 2.08 6.02 8.74
C TYR A 61 2.40 4.55 8.50
N VAL A 62 1.38 3.77 8.16
CA VAL A 62 1.50 2.32 7.98
C VAL A 62 0.98 1.89 6.62
N GLY A 63 1.61 0.90 6.00
CA GLY A 63 1.13 0.27 4.78
C GLY A 63 0.77 -1.20 4.99
N ARG A 64 0.20 -1.84 3.97
CA ARG A 64 -0.09 -3.27 3.98
C ARG A 64 0.88 -4.03 3.09
N LEU A 65 1.47 -5.08 3.65
CA LEU A 65 2.24 -6.09 2.94
C LEU A 65 1.58 -7.45 3.10
N TRP A 66 1.99 -8.42 2.27
CA TRP A 66 1.47 -9.78 2.32
C TRP A 66 2.60 -10.78 2.53
N PHE A 67 2.46 -11.63 3.53
CA PHE A 67 3.47 -12.61 3.93
C PHE A 67 2.94 -14.04 3.82
N GLY A 68 3.83 -14.96 3.47
CA GLY A 68 3.56 -16.40 3.46
C GLY A 68 2.76 -16.89 2.25
N ASN A 69 2.43 -18.18 2.28
CA ASN A 69 1.57 -18.82 1.28
C ASN A 69 0.60 -19.81 1.96
N PRO A 70 -0.73 -19.56 1.93
CA PRO A 70 -1.39 -18.41 1.31
C PRO A 70 -0.98 -17.07 1.92
N ALA A 71 -1.06 -16.02 1.11
CA ALA A 71 -0.70 -14.66 1.46
C ALA A 71 -1.57 -14.13 2.61
N GLN A 72 -0.93 -13.65 3.69
CA GLN A 72 -1.59 -13.08 4.86
C GLN A 72 -1.26 -11.59 4.95
N PRO A 73 -2.25 -10.69 5.07
CA PRO A 73 -2.01 -9.27 5.17
C PRO A 73 -1.38 -8.91 6.52
N VAL A 74 -0.37 -8.04 6.50
CA VAL A 74 0.27 -7.49 7.70
C VAL A 74 0.42 -5.99 7.55
N THR A 75 0.03 -5.25 8.59
CA THR A 75 0.21 -3.80 8.68
C THR A 75 1.63 -3.52 9.15
N VAL A 76 2.39 -2.73 8.40
CA VAL A 76 3.80 -2.42 8.70
C VAL A 76 4.04 -0.92 8.71
N GLN A 77 4.92 -0.48 9.60
CA GLN A 77 5.57 0.82 9.51
C GLN A 77 6.85 0.66 8.69
N PHE A 78 7.01 1.48 7.65
CA PHE A 78 8.25 1.52 6.87
C PHE A 78 9.29 2.38 7.60
N ASP A 79 10.06 1.74 8.48
CA ASP A 79 11.08 2.39 9.30
C ASP A 79 12.44 2.41 8.59
N THR A 80 12.93 3.60 8.26
CA THR A 80 14.25 3.80 7.63
C THR A 80 15.41 3.73 8.63
N GLY A 81 15.11 3.73 9.94
CA GLY A 81 16.09 3.64 11.03
C GLY A 81 16.47 2.22 11.42
N SER A 82 15.89 1.19 10.77
CA SER A 82 16.17 -0.22 11.06
C SER A 82 16.31 -1.05 9.78
N SER A 83 16.94 -2.22 9.91
CA SER A 83 17.19 -3.15 8.79
C SER A 83 16.42 -4.47 8.90
N ALA A 84 15.60 -4.63 9.95
CA ALA A 84 14.87 -5.85 10.25
C ALA A 84 13.38 -5.59 10.25
N SER A 85 12.62 -6.54 9.71
CA SER A 85 11.16 -6.52 9.78
C SER A 85 10.70 -7.30 11.00
N TYR A 86 9.76 -6.71 11.74
CA TYR A 86 9.15 -7.33 12.92
C TYR A 86 7.67 -7.58 12.65
N LEU A 87 7.21 -8.80 12.92
CA LEU A 87 5.81 -9.17 12.82
C LEU A 87 5.32 -9.72 14.16
N VAL A 88 4.12 -9.34 14.55
CA VAL A 88 3.42 -10.00 15.65
C VAL A 88 2.83 -11.30 15.12
N THR A 89 3.13 -12.42 15.78
CA THR A 89 2.66 -13.75 15.36
C THR A 89 1.61 -14.32 16.31
N GLU A 90 0.98 -15.45 15.95
CA GLU A 90 0.06 -16.16 16.83
C GLU A 90 0.69 -16.65 18.14
N ALA A 91 2.03 -16.64 18.24
CA ALA A 91 2.75 -16.98 19.45
C ALA A 91 2.53 -15.93 20.55
N CYS A 92 2.27 -14.65 20.21
CA CYS A 92 1.97 -13.65 21.22
C CYS A 92 0.56 -13.85 21.78
N LYS A 93 0.50 -14.22 23.07
CA LYS A 93 -0.75 -14.44 23.82
C LYS A 93 -1.19 -13.26 24.68
N SER A 94 -0.39 -12.20 24.77
CA SER A 94 -0.76 -10.98 25.49
C SER A 94 -1.89 -10.25 24.78
N THR A 95 -2.82 -9.67 25.56
CA THR A 95 -3.87 -8.79 25.05
C THR A 95 -3.30 -7.53 24.40
N SER A 96 -2.08 -7.13 24.76
CA SER A 96 -1.37 -6.01 24.11
C SER A 96 -1.04 -6.28 22.64
N CYS A 97 -1.02 -7.56 22.22
CA CYS A 97 -0.81 -7.95 20.83
C CYS A 97 -2.13 -8.03 20.04
N ASP A 98 -3.28 -7.83 20.69
CA ASP A 98 -4.59 -7.81 20.07
C ASP A 98 -4.96 -6.35 19.76
N SER A 99 -4.60 -5.90 18.56
CA SER A 99 -4.93 -4.55 18.08
C SER A 99 -5.91 -4.60 16.92
N GLN A 100 -6.85 -3.65 16.89
CA GLN A 100 -7.77 -3.50 15.76
C GLN A 100 -7.03 -3.09 14.47
N ASN A 101 -5.86 -2.45 14.60
CA ASN A 101 -5.08 -1.95 13.47
C ASN A 101 -4.04 -2.95 12.95
N PHE A 102 -3.65 -3.94 13.76
CA PHE A 102 -2.56 -4.87 13.45
C PHE A 102 -3.01 -6.33 13.55
N GLN A 103 -2.97 -7.02 12.40
CA GLN A 103 -3.26 -8.45 12.32
C GLN A 103 -2.02 -9.26 12.68
N LYS A 104 -2.21 -10.32 13.48
CA LYS A 104 -1.16 -11.29 13.77
C LYS A 104 -0.92 -12.16 12.53
N TYR A 105 0.34 -12.34 12.17
CA TYR A 105 0.75 -13.35 11.19
C TYR A 105 0.57 -14.74 11.78
N MET A 106 -0.14 -15.62 11.06
CA MET A 106 -0.37 -17.02 11.44
C MET A 106 0.66 -17.90 10.74
N SER A 107 1.83 -18.07 11.36
CA SER A 107 2.91 -18.95 10.87
C SER A 107 2.44 -20.37 10.57
N SER A 108 1.57 -20.92 11.42
CA SER A 108 0.91 -22.23 11.27
C SER A 108 0.04 -22.37 10.00
N LYS A 109 -0.36 -21.25 9.38
CA LYS A 109 -1.18 -21.22 8.17
C LYS A 109 -0.38 -20.92 6.91
N SER A 110 0.95 -20.88 6.99
CA SER A 110 1.82 -20.57 5.84
C SER A 110 2.71 -21.75 5.50
N SER A 111 2.55 -22.29 4.30
CA SER A 111 3.43 -23.32 3.72
C SER A 111 4.87 -22.85 3.47
N TYR A 112 5.13 -21.55 3.49
CA TYR A 112 6.47 -20.98 3.34
C TYR A 112 7.19 -20.80 4.68
N PHE A 113 6.49 -20.92 5.81
CA PHE A 113 7.11 -20.77 7.11
C PHE A 113 8.03 -21.96 7.41
N GLN A 114 9.24 -21.65 7.88
CA GLN A 114 10.26 -22.62 8.26
C GLN A 114 10.73 -22.29 9.68
N LEU A 115 10.95 -23.32 10.49
CA LEU A 115 11.44 -23.23 11.87
C LEU A 115 12.97 -23.36 11.93
#